data_AF-A0A432KC94-F1
#
_entry.id   AF-A0A432KC94-F1
#
_cell.length_a   1.000
_cell.length_b   1.000
_cell.length_c   1.000
_cell.angle_alpha   90.00
_cell.angle_beta   90.00
_cell.angle_gamma   90.00
#
_symmetry.space_group_name_H-M   'P 1'
#
loop_
_entity.id
_entity.type
_entity.pdbx_description
1 polymer ?
#
loop_
_entity_poly.entity_id
_entity_poly.type
_entity_poly.pdbx_seq_one_letter_code
_entity_poly.pdbx_strand_id
1 'polypeptide(L)'
;MGISLVSGTASRSDCETILGELLGSLDWKLYDHVPGTADPTRAIVRIGLADCGEAISRLNSQEFCETVTTSGKIRLVRERLGISRPSRPR
;
A
#
# COMPACT_ATOMS: atom_id res chain seq x y z
N MET A 1 -0.75 -2.97 6.16
CA MET A 1 -1.52 -1.73 5.92
C MET A 1 -1.88 -1.67 4.45
N GLY A 2 -3.10 -1.24 4.15
CA GLY A 2 -3.60 -1.03 2.79
C GLY A 2 -3.65 0.45 2.49
N ILE A 3 -3.16 0.82 1.31
CA ILE A 3 -3.01 2.20 0.84
C ILE A 3 -3.61 2.35 -0.55
N SER A 4 -4.09 3.55 -0.84
CA SER A 4 -4.63 3.98 -2.13
C SER A 4 -3.78 5.12 -2.66
N LEU A 5 -3.23 4.96 -3.86
CA LEU A 5 -2.43 5.96 -4.55
C LEU A 5 -3.21 6.45 -5.77
N VAL A 6 -3.48 7.75 -5.83
CA VAL A 6 -4.13 8.40 -6.98
C VAL A 6 -3.17 8.49 -8.17
N SER A 7 -1.85 8.51 -7.89
CA SER A 7 -0.83 8.47 -8.92
C SER A 7 -0.82 7.10 -9.60
N GLY A 8 -1.07 7.10 -10.92
CA GLY A 8 -1.17 5.93 -11.82
C GLY A 8 0.14 5.15 -11.94
N THR A 9 0.61 4.61 -10.81
CA THR A 9 1.75 3.72 -10.70
C THR A 9 1.41 2.41 -11.37
N ALA A 10 1.63 2.36 -12.68
CA ALA A 10 1.39 1.18 -13.49
C ALA A 10 2.33 0.02 -13.10
N SER A 11 3.53 0.35 -12.61
CA SER A 11 4.53 -0.63 -12.18
C SER A 11 4.65 -0.72 -10.66
N ARG A 12 4.95 -1.95 -10.21
CA ARG A 12 5.33 -2.23 -8.82
C ARG A 12 6.57 -1.43 -8.40
N SER A 13 7.55 -1.30 -9.29
CA SER A 13 8.81 -0.59 -9.01
C SER A 13 8.57 0.91 -8.76
N ASP A 14 7.71 1.55 -9.54
CA ASP A 14 7.36 2.97 -9.34
C ASP A 14 6.68 3.16 -7.98
N CYS A 15 5.79 2.24 -7.63
CA CYS A 15 5.14 2.24 -6.33
C CYS A 15 6.14 2.03 -5.19
N GLU A 16 7.13 1.15 -5.34
CA GLU A 16 8.21 0.97 -4.36
C GLU A 16 9.09 2.21 -4.23
N THR A 17 9.40 2.91 -5.33
CA THR A 17 10.17 4.16 -5.30
C THR A 17 9.43 5.25 -4.53
N ILE A 18 8.15 5.49 -4.84
CA ILE A 18 7.33 6.50 -4.14
C ILE A 18 7.22 6.15 -2.66
N LEU A 19 6.96 4.88 -2.33
CA LEU A 19 6.90 4.44 -0.94
C LEU A 19 8.26 4.55 -0.24
N GLY A 20 9.36 4.34 -0.96
CA GLY A 20 10.71 4.55 -0.47
C GLY A 20 11.00 6.00 -0.14
N GLU A 21 10.52 6.95 -0.94
CA GLU A 21 10.63 8.38 -0.66
C GLU A 21 9.79 8.80 0.55
N LEU A 22 8.57 8.27 0.68
CA LEU A 22 7.64 8.63 1.76
C LEU A 22 7.98 7.96 3.10
N LEU A 23 8.26 6.67 3.08
CA LEU A 23 8.53 5.89 4.29
C LEU A 23 10.02 5.90 4.64
N GLY A 24 10.91 6.19 3.70
CA GLY A 24 12.33 6.38 3.95
C GLY A 24 12.95 5.21 4.69
N SER A 25 13.56 5.50 5.85
CA SER A 25 14.26 4.54 6.70
C SER A 25 13.36 3.69 7.61
N LEU A 26 12.04 3.78 7.50
CA LEU A 26 11.13 2.91 8.27
C LEU A 26 11.28 1.44 7.82
N ASP A 27 11.03 0.48 8.71
CA ASP A 27 11.02 -0.93 8.33
C ASP A 27 9.71 -1.26 7.59
N TRP A 28 9.77 -1.20 6.26
CA TRP A 28 8.62 -1.43 5.41
C TRP A 28 8.93 -2.36 4.23
N LYS A 29 7.89 -3.03 3.72
CA LYS A 29 7.95 -3.89 2.54
C LYS A 29 6.64 -3.85 1.77
N LEU A 30 6.71 -3.69 0.44
CA LEU A 30 5.56 -3.87 -0.43
C LEU A 30 5.19 -5.35 -0.53
N TYR A 31 3.95 -5.69 -0.22
CA TYR A 31 3.39 -7.04 -0.37
C TYR A 31 2.68 -7.17 -1.70
N ASP A 32 1.58 -6.44 -1.86
CA ASP A 32 0.75 -6.46 -3.07
C ASP A 32 0.75 -5.08 -3.71
N HIS A 33 0.72 -5.08 -5.04
CA HIS A 33 0.50 -3.90 -5.88
C HIS A 33 -0.57 -4.28 -6.90
N VAL A 34 -1.62 -3.47 -6.95
CA VAL A 34 -2.74 -3.63 -7.85
C VAL A 34 -2.89 -2.31 -8.59
N PRO A 35 -2.30 -2.19 -9.79
CA PRO A 35 -2.38 -0.98 -10.58
C PRO A 35 -3.83 -0.76 -11.01
N GLY A 36 -4.31 0.47 -10.88
CA GLY A 36 -5.60 0.87 -11.41
C GLY A 36 -5.43 1.63 -12.73
N THR A 37 -6.18 1.24 -13.76
CA THR A 37 -6.20 1.94 -15.07
C THR A 37 -7.19 3.09 -15.10
N ALA A 38 -8.31 2.99 -14.37
CA ALA A 38 -9.29 4.06 -14.17
C ALA A 38 -9.58 4.33 -12.67
N ASP A 39 -9.09 3.45 -11.80
CA ASP A 39 -9.19 3.55 -10.35
C ASP A 39 -7.81 3.91 -9.75
N PRO A 40 -7.74 4.44 -8.52
CA PRO A 40 -6.47 4.61 -7.84
C PRO A 40 -5.77 3.27 -7.62
N THR A 41 -4.44 3.26 -7.76
CA THR A 41 -3.61 2.09 -7.48
C THR A 41 -3.76 1.68 -6.02
N ARG A 42 -4.03 0.41 -5.78
CA ARG A 42 -4.11 -0.14 -4.43
C ARG A 42 -2.84 -0.91 -4.12
N ALA A 43 -2.25 -0.63 -2.97
CA ALA A 43 -1.07 -1.33 -2.51
C ALA A 43 -1.25 -1.84 -1.08
N ILE A 44 -0.57 -2.93 -0.77
CA ILE A 44 -0.46 -3.46 0.59
C ILE A 44 0.98 -3.38 1.00
N VAL A 45 1.26 -2.60 2.03
CA VAL A 45 2.57 -2.48 2.66
C VAL A 45 2.56 -3.13 4.03
N ARG A 46 3.59 -3.91 4.33
CA ARG A 46 3.93 -4.33 5.69
C ARG A 46 4.84 -3.26 6.27
N ILE A 47 4.54 -2.83 7.49
CA ILE A 47 5.32 -1.87 8.27
C ILE A 47 5.50 -2.44 9.68
N GLY A 48 6.64 -2.16 10.29
CA GLY A 48 6.88 -2.45 11.71
C GLY A 48 5.79 -1.82 12.59
N LEU A 49 5.33 -2.53 13.62
CA LEU A 49 4.22 -2.03 14.46
C LEU A 49 4.56 -0.69 15.15
N ALA A 50 5.82 -0.53 15.56
CA ALA A 50 6.33 0.71 16.16
C ALA A 50 6.26 1.90 15.20
N ASP A 51 6.49 1.64 13.90
CA ASP A 51 6.56 2.65 12.84
C ASP A 51 5.20 2.91 12.19
N CYS A 52 4.17 2.14 12.54
CA CYS A 52 2.87 2.19 11.87
C CYS A 52 2.19 3.55 12.03
N GLY A 53 2.29 4.19 13.19
CA GLY A 53 1.71 5.51 13.42
C GLY A 53 2.37 6.58 12.55
N GLU A 54 3.71 6.60 12.54
CA GLU A 54 4.51 7.52 11.74
C GLU A 54 4.24 7.33 10.24
N ALA A 55 4.19 6.09 9.77
CA ALA A 55 3.90 5.77 8.39
C ALA A 55 2.54 6.30 7.93
N ILE A 56 1.50 6.14 8.75
CA ILE A 56 0.15 6.65 8.43
C ILE A 56 0.18 8.17 8.30
N SER A 57 0.84 8.86 9.25
CA SER A 57 0.98 10.32 9.22
C SER A 57 1.68 10.79 7.94
N ARG A 58 2.80 10.16 7.56
CA ARG A 58 3.53 10.52 6.32
C ARG A 58 2.72 10.29 5.06
N LEU A 59 2.02 9.15 4.98
CA LEU A 59 1.22 8.80 3.82
C LEU A 59 0.02 9.75 3.67
N ASN A 60 -0.74 9.97 4.75
CA ASN A 60 -1.93 10.83 4.74
C ASN A 60 -1.61 12.33 4.69
N SER A 61 -0.34 12.72 4.83
CA SER A 61 0.10 14.11 4.61
C SER A 61 0.22 14.45 3.12
N GLN A 62 0.15 13.46 2.23
CA GLN A 62 0.25 13.64 0.79
C GLN A 62 -1.15 13.64 0.15
N GLU A 63 -1.41 14.56 -0.78
CA GLU A 63 -2.72 14.61 -1.46
C GLU A 63 -2.95 13.43 -2.41
N PHE A 64 -1.88 12.78 -2.87
CA PHE A 64 -1.95 11.67 -3.83
C PHE A 64 -1.95 10.28 -3.18
N CYS A 65 -1.86 10.20 -1.84
CA CYS A 65 -1.76 8.95 -1.10
C CYS A 65 -2.66 8.96 0.14
N GLU A 66 -3.38 7.87 0.36
CA GLU A 66 -4.22 7.71 1.54
C GLU A 66 -4.12 6.29 2.11
N THR A 67 -4.12 6.20 3.44
CA THR A 67 -4.21 4.93 4.17
C THR A 67 -5.67 4.50 4.29
N VAL A 68 -6.07 3.47 3.54
CA VAL A 68 -7.43 2.94 3.57
C VAL A 68 -7.66 2.05 4.79
N THR A 69 -6.68 1.23 5.18
CA THR A 69 -6.88 0.33 6.33
C THR A 69 -5.60 -0.14 6.99
N THR A 70 -5.65 -0.28 8.31
CA THR A 70 -4.59 -0.87 9.12
C THR A 70 -5.09 -2.19 9.71
N SER A 71 -4.38 -3.27 9.40
CA SER A 71 -4.62 -4.60 9.98
C SER A 71 -3.35 -5.42 9.89
N GLY A 72 -3.03 -6.17 10.95
CA GLY A 72 -1.96 -7.16 10.94
C GLY A 72 -2.31 -8.42 10.12
N LYS A 73 -3.58 -8.59 9.73
CA LYS A 73 -4.03 -9.73 8.94
C LYS A 73 -4.15 -9.33 7.47
N ILE A 74 -3.19 -9.73 6.63
CA ILE A 74 -3.18 -9.38 5.20
C ILE A 74 -4.46 -9.78 4.46
N ARG A 75 -5.09 -10.88 4.88
CA ARG A 75 -6.40 -11.29 4.36
C ARG A 75 -7.48 -10.22 4.54
N LEU A 76 -7.56 -9.60 5.72
CA LEU A 76 -8.51 -8.52 6.00
C LEU A 76 -8.17 -7.25 5.22
N VAL A 77 -6.88 -6.97 5.04
CA VAL A 77 -6.43 -5.82 4.23
C VAL A 77 -6.91 -5.98 2.79
N ARG A 78 -6.72 -7.15 2.19
CA ARG A 78 -7.19 -7.46 0.82
C ARG A 78 -8.69 -7.32 0.68
N GLU A 79 -9.46 -7.92 1.60
CA GLU A 79 -10.93 -7.87 1.61
C GLU A 79 -11.43 -6.41 1.64
N ARG A 80 -10.84 -5.56 2.51
CA ARG A 80 -11.20 -4.13 2.62
C ARG A 80 -10.76 -3.30 1.42
N LEU A 81 -9.63 -3.65 0.80
CA LEU A 81 -9.17 -3.04 -0.44
C LEU A 81 -9.88 -3.61 -1.67
N GLY A 82 -10.83 -4.54 -1.54
CA GLY A 82 -11.47 -5.21 -2.68
C GLY A 82 -10.48 -5.92 -3.61
N ILE A 83 -9.30 -6.29 -3.13
CA ILE A 83 -8.29 -7.01 -3.91
C ILE A 83 -8.70 -8.48 -3.91
N SER A 84 -9.11 -8.98 -5.08
CA SER A 84 -9.38 -10.40 -5.27
C SER A 84 -8.09 -11.20 -5.01
N ARG A 85 -8.22 -12.36 -4.35
CA ARG A 85 -7.06 -13.23 -4.10
C ARG A 85 -6.39 -13.53 -5.45
N PRO A 86 -5.06 -13.38 -5.58
CA PRO A 86 -4.38 -13.87 -6.77
C PRO A 86 -4.70 -15.36 -6.90
N SER A 87 -5.19 -15.76 -8.08
CA SER A 87 -5.44 -17.16 -8.39
C SER A 87 -4.12 -17.92 -8.20
N ARG A 88 -4.07 -18.81 -7.21
CA ARG A 88 -2.92 -19.69 -7.04
C ARG A 88 -2.91 -20.62 -8.26
N PRO A 89 -1.87 -20.62 -9.12
CA PRO A 89 -1.77 -21.66 -10.14
C PRO A 89 -1.67 -23.00 -9.40
N ARG A 90 -2.52 -23.95 -9.81
CA ARG A 90 -2.51 -25.32 -9.28
C ARG A 90 -1.30 -26.07 -9.77
#